data_AF-A0A7D8YG37-F1
#
_entry.id   AF-A0A7D8YG37-F1
#
_cell.length_a   1.000
_cell.length_b   1.000
_cell.length_c   1.000
_cell.angle_alpha   90.00
_cell.angle_beta   90.00
_cell.angle_gamma   90.00
#
_symmetry.space_group_name_H-M   'P 1'
#
loop_
_entity.id
_entity.type
_entity.pdbx_description
1 polymer ?
#
loop_
_entity_poly.entity_id
_entity_poly.type
_entity_poly.pdbx_seq_one_letter_code
_entity_poly.pdbx_strand_id
1 'polypeptide(L)'
;MGKNPNKIRRKGRGRGALSGANLINPHRNADVQQLGSFHNMPPPPPPLQHFNPAESRTTMAPATRPAAPPASESAPVTGPHPSYIQVAKPYVFQQQLQGQLVAMGANPTREDQFRLQGVQWISDVRIHLQLPVRTFCTACVYYHKFRLVHRDNEYQFQDAAAAALLTACKIEDTLKKSKEILCAAHNAKGGISEQLSPDDNVFEGPSKIVIGLERLMLEASGFDFRVRFPHKHLVKLAKASKVDGDVSKVAYKMMIDLYRTFAPLKHSCAAMSFACIELATVLLNKQQDFIRGEHAPSPQKWHTSRAQIMEAIFDLVDHYTHFLKASIVGPSYPIDTFLKIRLKMNQELEAESLTRFTEQHDAKTNGIRSNIKTPKTPITPASPSDLRTNGNKDVASPATLSPRSSGSGRKGIGARGQEGTVRFMLDAEKAKQEKEEVAQYYRVEWEEYEVEVEEPIRQEKNDHGHSHNQNHRAGGQHMRNGGFPHKRVRR
;
A
#
# COMPACT_ATOMS: atom_id res chain seq x y z
N MET A 1 15.04 15.14 -65.29
CA MET A 1 16.26 14.59 -65.95
C MET A 1 17.39 14.62 -64.93
N GLY A 2 18.26 13.64 -64.74
CA GLY A 2 18.31 12.27 -65.26
C GLY A 2 19.20 11.37 -64.40
N LYS A 3 18.79 10.10 -64.29
CA LYS A 3 19.56 8.85 -64.08
C LYS A 3 21.10 8.97 -64.24
N ASN A 4 21.93 8.31 -63.42
CA ASN A 4 22.13 6.86 -63.57
C ASN A 4 22.71 6.14 -62.32
N PRO A 5 22.59 4.79 -62.22
CA PRO A 5 23.00 3.98 -61.07
C PRO A 5 24.29 3.19 -61.33
N ASN A 6 24.71 2.32 -60.38
CA ASN A 6 25.36 1.07 -60.78
C ASN A 6 25.00 -0.14 -59.89
N LYS A 7 24.81 -1.29 -60.54
CA LYS A 7 24.76 -2.64 -59.94
C LYS A 7 26.23 -3.12 -59.76
N ILE A 8 26.55 -4.24 -59.10
CA ILE A 8 26.47 -5.60 -59.68
C ILE A 8 26.65 -6.67 -58.59
N ARG A 9 25.90 -7.76 -58.76
CA ARG A 9 25.89 -8.98 -57.94
C ARG A 9 26.84 -10.02 -58.56
N ARG A 10 27.46 -10.91 -57.77
CA ARG A 10 27.97 -12.20 -58.28
C ARG A 10 27.82 -13.35 -57.27
N LYS A 11 27.59 -14.56 -57.79
CA LYS A 11 27.38 -15.82 -57.06
C LYS A 11 28.59 -16.75 -57.26
N GLY A 12 28.91 -17.55 -56.25
CA GLY A 12 28.71 -19.02 -56.36
C GLY A 12 29.90 -19.97 -56.46
N ARG A 13 29.64 -21.19 -55.96
CA ARG A 13 30.37 -22.48 -56.10
C ARG A 13 31.69 -22.61 -55.29
N GLY A 14 32.04 -23.79 -54.76
CA GLY A 14 31.32 -25.07 -54.85
C GLY A 14 31.88 -26.22 -53.98
N ARG A 15 31.28 -27.40 -54.20
CA ARG A 15 31.41 -28.69 -53.49
C ARG A 15 32.84 -29.21 -53.28
N GLY A 16 33.04 -29.95 -52.18
CA GLY A 16 34.02 -31.01 -52.01
C GLY A 16 33.46 -32.06 -51.03
N ALA A 17 33.61 -33.36 -51.35
CA ALA A 17 33.11 -34.48 -50.55
C ALA A 17 34.12 -35.65 -50.61
N LEU A 18 33.80 -36.79 -49.96
CA LEU A 18 34.62 -38.01 -49.74
C LEU A 18 35.56 -37.91 -48.53
N SER A 19 35.94 -39.01 -47.84
CA SER A 19 35.34 -40.35 -47.65
C SER A 19 36.21 -41.08 -46.60
N GLY A 20 35.67 -42.04 -45.83
CA GLY A 20 36.48 -42.85 -44.92
C GLY A 20 35.65 -43.59 -43.87
N ALA A 21 35.38 -44.88 -44.11
CA ALA A 21 34.63 -45.77 -43.21
C ALA A 21 35.54 -46.79 -42.52
N ASN A 22 34.93 -47.66 -41.70
CA ASN A 22 35.41 -48.93 -41.08
C ASN A 22 35.67 -48.84 -39.55
N LEU A 23 35.31 -49.83 -38.70
CA LEU A 23 34.45 -51.03 -38.82
C LEU A 23 34.08 -51.53 -37.38
N ILE A 24 32.92 -52.21 -37.21
CA ILE A 24 32.65 -53.51 -36.49
C ILE A 24 33.53 -53.92 -35.26
N ASN A 25 33.09 -54.53 -34.14
CA ASN A 25 31.80 -54.93 -33.51
C ASN A 25 32.09 -55.51 -32.06
N PRO A 26 31.47 -56.61 -31.52
CA PRO A 26 30.29 -56.70 -30.61
C PRO A 26 30.54 -57.24 -29.16
N HIS A 27 29.42 -57.38 -28.39
CA HIS A 27 29.19 -58.16 -27.14
C HIS A 27 29.71 -57.54 -25.81
N ARG A 28 29.05 -57.74 -24.63
CA ARG A 28 28.35 -58.94 -24.09
C ARG A 28 27.28 -58.58 -23.01
N ASN A 29 26.30 -59.48 -22.83
CA ASN A 29 25.36 -59.77 -21.71
C ASN A 29 25.08 -58.70 -20.61
N ALA A 30 23.85 -58.37 -20.21
CA ALA A 30 22.67 -59.17 -19.84
C ALA A 30 22.81 -59.93 -18.50
N ASP A 31 22.04 -59.53 -17.48
CA ASP A 31 21.59 -60.41 -16.40
C ASP A 31 20.27 -59.92 -15.76
N VAL A 32 19.46 -60.87 -15.31
CA VAL A 32 18.10 -60.68 -14.75
C VAL A 32 17.93 -61.57 -13.53
N GLN A 33 17.55 -60.99 -12.39
CA GLN A 33 16.83 -61.60 -11.25
C GLN A 33 16.52 -60.45 -10.26
N GLN A 34 15.40 -60.26 -9.56
CA GLN A 34 14.15 -60.97 -9.18
C GLN A 34 13.98 -60.89 -7.65
N LEU A 35 12.78 -60.48 -7.23
CA LEU A 35 12.08 -60.82 -5.97
C LEU A 35 12.56 -60.25 -4.61
N GLY A 36 11.59 -59.72 -3.85
CA GLY A 36 11.76 -59.28 -2.46
C GLY A 36 10.64 -58.35 -1.92
N SER A 37 9.42 -58.87 -1.73
CA SER A 37 8.39 -58.20 -0.88
C SER A 37 8.83 -58.26 0.61
N PHE A 38 8.36 -57.43 1.57
CA PHE A 38 6.97 -57.35 2.08
C PHE A 38 6.74 -56.11 3.00
N HIS A 39 5.51 -55.58 2.95
CA HIS A 39 4.69 -54.99 4.04
C HIS A 39 5.22 -53.86 4.96
N ASN A 40 4.55 -52.70 4.91
CA ASN A 40 3.55 -52.32 5.94
C ASN A 40 2.75 -51.05 5.55
N MET A 41 1.41 -51.13 5.56
CA MET A 41 0.45 -50.02 5.46
C MET A 41 -0.76 -50.33 6.35
N PRO A 42 -1.30 -49.38 7.14
CA PRO A 42 -2.40 -49.63 8.06
C PRO A 42 -3.77 -49.72 7.34
N PRO A 43 -4.74 -50.47 7.89
CA PRO A 43 -6.04 -50.71 7.26
C PRO A 43 -7.04 -49.53 7.40
N PRO A 44 -8.03 -49.41 6.50
CA PRO A 44 -9.08 -48.38 6.55
C PRO A 44 -10.20 -48.71 7.57
N PRO A 45 -10.98 -47.71 8.02
CA PRO A 45 -12.10 -47.90 8.94
C PRO A 45 -13.33 -48.56 8.26
N PRO A 46 -14.22 -49.22 9.04
CA PRO A 46 -15.38 -49.95 8.52
C PRO A 46 -16.52 -49.04 8.00
N PRO A 47 -17.38 -49.56 7.09
CA PRO A 47 -18.39 -48.77 6.40
C PRO A 47 -19.65 -48.46 7.23
N LEU A 48 -20.28 -47.32 6.93
CA LEU A 48 -21.57 -46.90 7.47
C LEU A 48 -22.71 -47.80 6.95
N GLN A 49 -23.48 -48.40 7.87
CA GLN A 49 -24.70 -49.13 7.52
C GLN A 49 -25.91 -48.19 7.52
N HIS A 50 -26.57 -48.07 6.38
CA HIS A 50 -27.96 -47.60 6.31
C HIS A 50 -28.90 -48.77 6.62
N PHE A 51 -29.75 -48.63 7.64
CA PHE A 51 -30.87 -49.54 7.88
C PHE A 51 -32.09 -48.79 8.46
N ASN A 52 -33.24 -49.01 7.84
CA ASN A 52 -34.61 -48.66 8.26
C ASN A 52 -35.54 -49.36 7.24
N PRO A 53 -36.82 -49.71 7.54
CA PRO A 53 -37.62 -49.30 8.71
C PRO A 53 -38.40 -50.45 9.42
N ALA A 54 -39.19 -50.06 10.44
CA ALA A 54 -40.28 -50.84 11.10
C ALA A 54 -39.83 -52.03 11.99
N GLU A 55 -40.41 -52.34 13.15
CA GLU A 55 -41.54 -51.79 13.96
C GLU A 55 -41.08 -51.64 15.43
N SER A 56 -41.62 -50.75 16.26
CA SER A 56 -42.81 -51.03 17.08
C SER A 56 -43.17 -49.84 17.99
N ARG A 57 -44.43 -49.74 18.42
CA ARG A 57 -44.99 -48.58 19.15
C ARG A 57 -44.74 -48.65 20.67
N THR A 58 -44.29 -47.54 21.25
CA THR A 58 -44.78 -47.08 22.56
C THR A 58 -44.92 -45.56 22.56
N THR A 59 -46.13 -45.04 22.75
CA THR A 59 -46.45 -43.61 22.72
C THR A 59 -46.23 -42.96 24.08
N MET A 60 -45.30 -42.00 24.16
CA MET A 60 -45.24 -41.02 25.25
C MET A 60 -45.18 -39.62 24.65
N ALA A 61 -46.04 -38.72 25.13
CA ALA A 61 -46.15 -37.37 24.59
C ALA A 61 -44.90 -36.53 24.91
N PRO A 62 -44.29 -35.83 23.94
CA PRO A 62 -43.17 -34.93 24.22
C PRO A 62 -43.68 -33.66 24.92
N ALA A 63 -43.07 -33.33 26.06
CA ALA A 63 -43.35 -32.09 26.77
C ALA A 63 -43.12 -30.86 25.87
N THR A 64 -44.06 -29.93 25.88
CA THR A 64 -43.94 -28.64 25.20
C THR A 64 -42.71 -27.89 25.69
N ARG A 65 -41.73 -27.65 24.81
CA ARG A 65 -40.69 -26.65 25.06
C ARG A 65 -41.36 -25.28 25.27
N PRO A 66 -40.84 -24.42 26.16
CA PRO A 66 -41.22 -23.01 26.14
C PRO A 66 -40.97 -22.46 24.74
N ALA A 67 -41.94 -21.70 24.21
CA ALA A 67 -41.75 -21.02 22.94
C ALA A 67 -40.49 -20.14 23.02
N ALA A 68 -39.70 -20.14 21.94
CA ALA A 68 -38.70 -19.10 21.77
C ALA A 68 -39.41 -17.73 21.83
N PRO A 69 -38.78 -16.68 22.40
CA PRO A 69 -39.36 -15.35 22.32
C PRO A 69 -39.59 -15.01 20.84
N PRO A 70 -40.67 -14.26 20.51
CA PRO A 70 -40.89 -13.83 19.14
C PRO A 70 -39.63 -13.16 18.63
N ALA A 71 -39.28 -13.43 17.37
CA ALA A 71 -38.13 -12.80 16.73
C ALA A 71 -38.24 -11.29 16.95
N SER A 72 -37.20 -10.69 17.53
CA SER A 72 -37.13 -9.25 17.77
C SER A 72 -37.54 -8.54 16.50
N GLU A 73 -38.58 -7.71 16.58
CA GLU A 73 -39.05 -6.92 15.45
C GLU A 73 -37.84 -6.23 14.83
N SER A 74 -37.57 -6.52 13.56
CA SER A 74 -36.47 -5.88 12.85
C SER A 74 -36.76 -4.39 12.87
N ALA A 75 -35.92 -3.62 13.57
CA ALA A 75 -36.07 -2.17 13.67
C ALA A 75 -36.33 -1.58 12.26
N PRO A 76 -37.24 -0.60 12.13
CA PRO A 76 -37.59 -0.04 10.83
C PRO A 76 -36.30 0.36 10.09
N VAL A 77 -36.23 0.04 8.80
CA VAL A 77 -35.03 0.29 7.98
C VAL A 77 -34.87 1.80 7.81
N THR A 78 -34.14 2.44 8.73
CA THR A 78 -33.93 3.88 8.72
C THR A 78 -32.95 4.24 7.60
N GLY A 79 -33.51 4.68 6.48
CA GLY A 79 -32.75 5.22 5.35
C GLY A 79 -32.03 4.20 4.46
N PRO A 80 -31.31 4.69 3.43
CA PRO A 80 -30.48 3.86 2.57
C PRO A 80 -29.31 3.26 3.37
N HIS A 81 -28.98 1.99 3.09
CA HIS A 81 -27.92 1.25 3.80
C HIS A 81 -26.64 2.10 3.98
N PRO A 82 -26.07 2.18 5.21
CA PRO A 82 -24.87 2.97 5.43
C PRO A 82 -23.74 2.40 4.57
N SER A 83 -23.33 3.15 3.55
CA SER A 83 -22.27 2.76 2.62
C SER A 83 -21.08 3.67 2.82
N TYR A 84 -19.88 3.09 2.87
CA TYR A 84 -18.67 3.87 3.09
C TYR A 84 -18.19 4.44 1.75
N ILE A 85 -18.37 5.75 1.56
CA ILE A 85 -17.91 6.44 0.35
C ILE A 85 -16.43 6.80 0.49
N GLN A 86 -15.58 6.12 -0.27
CA GLN A 86 -14.17 6.48 -0.46
C GLN A 86 -14.05 7.43 -1.67
N VAL A 87 -13.87 8.72 -1.39
CA VAL A 87 -13.55 9.71 -2.42
C VAL A 87 -12.12 9.50 -2.93
N ALA A 88 -11.94 9.54 -4.25
CA ALA A 88 -10.63 9.47 -4.89
C ALA A 88 -9.75 10.66 -4.50
N LYS A 89 -8.54 10.37 -4.00
CA LYS A 89 -7.54 11.38 -3.63
C LYS A 89 -6.44 11.38 -4.68
N PRO A 90 -6.46 12.30 -5.67
CA PRO A 90 -5.42 12.38 -6.68
C PRO A 90 -4.09 12.89 -6.11
N TYR A 91 -4.17 13.72 -5.05
CA TYR A 91 -3.03 14.24 -4.32
C TYR A 91 -3.17 13.98 -2.81
N VAL A 92 -2.04 13.84 -2.12
CA VAL A 92 -1.92 13.55 -0.69
C VAL A 92 -0.77 14.38 -0.13
N PHE A 93 -0.98 15.09 0.98
CA PHE A 93 0.08 15.88 1.60
C PHE A 93 1.15 15.00 2.28
N GLN A 94 2.39 15.49 2.38
CA GLN A 94 3.50 14.73 2.97
C GLN A 94 3.19 14.19 4.38
N GLN A 95 2.52 14.97 5.21
CA GLN A 95 2.17 14.60 6.59
C GLN A 95 1.10 13.50 6.61
N GLN A 96 0.19 13.48 5.61
CA GLN A 96 -0.80 12.42 5.47
C GLN A 96 -0.14 11.10 5.02
N LEU A 97 0.83 11.15 4.10
CA LEU A 97 1.65 9.99 3.72
C LEU A 97 2.41 9.43 4.92
N GLN A 98 3.10 10.30 5.68
CA GLN A 98 3.80 9.89 6.90
C GLN A 98 2.85 9.29 7.94
N GLY A 99 1.67 9.89 8.12
CA GLY A 99 0.62 9.37 9.00
C GLY A 99 0.10 8.00 8.58
N GLN A 100 -0.03 7.73 7.28
CA GLN A 100 -0.40 6.40 6.76
C GLN A 100 0.67 5.35 7.07
N LEU A 101 1.95 5.65 6.80
CA LEU A 101 3.07 4.75 7.09
C LEU A 101 3.16 4.40 8.59
N VAL A 102 3.04 5.42 9.46
CA VAL A 102 3.03 5.25 10.92
C VAL A 102 1.79 4.45 11.38
N ALA A 103 0.60 4.74 10.85
CA ALA A 103 -0.63 4.05 11.24
C ALA A 103 -0.65 2.57 10.83
N MET A 104 0.02 2.20 9.73
CA MET A 104 0.24 0.80 9.37
C MET A 104 1.22 0.09 10.30
N GLY A 105 2.13 0.82 10.95
CA GLY A 105 3.23 0.26 11.72
C GLY A 105 4.40 -0.22 10.85
N ALA A 106 4.55 0.35 9.65
CA ALA A 106 5.65 -0.01 8.75
C ALA A 106 7.00 0.48 9.31
N ASN A 107 8.03 -0.36 9.24
CA ASN A 107 9.41 0.08 9.51
C ASN A 107 9.86 1.03 8.38
N PRO A 108 10.21 2.30 8.64
CA PRO A 108 10.46 3.27 7.58
C PRO A 108 11.58 2.85 6.61
N THR A 109 12.70 2.36 7.13
CA THR A 109 13.86 1.95 6.33
C THR A 109 13.54 0.74 5.44
N ARG A 110 12.80 -0.24 5.97
CA ARG A 110 12.37 -1.43 5.22
C ARG A 110 11.31 -1.08 4.17
N GLU A 111 10.41 -0.16 4.49
CA GLU A 111 9.43 0.34 3.54
C GLU A 111 10.11 1.03 2.36
N ASP A 112 11.04 1.96 2.61
CA ASP A 112 11.79 2.61 1.54
C ASP A 112 12.58 1.61 0.70
N GLN A 113 13.19 0.58 1.32
CA GLN A 113 13.88 -0.47 0.59
C GLN A 113 12.94 -1.23 -0.36
N PHE A 114 11.79 -1.72 0.12
CA PHE A 114 10.83 -2.44 -0.71
C PHE A 114 10.13 -1.55 -1.74
N ARG A 115 9.87 -0.28 -1.40
CA ARG A 115 9.31 0.72 -2.31
C ARG A 115 10.27 0.99 -3.48
N LEU A 116 11.55 1.20 -3.21
CA LEU A 116 12.57 1.44 -4.23
C LEU A 116 12.90 0.18 -5.04
N GLN A 117 12.98 -0.99 -4.40
CA GLN A 117 13.20 -2.26 -5.09
C GLN A 117 12.02 -2.61 -6.01
N GLY A 118 10.78 -2.35 -5.60
CA GLY A 118 9.59 -2.54 -6.44
C GLY A 118 9.58 -1.60 -7.64
N VAL A 119 9.85 -0.30 -7.47
CA VAL A 119 9.94 0.64 -8.60
C VAL A 119 11.09 0.26 -9.55
N GLN A 120 12.22 -0.19 -9.02
CA GLN A 120 13.33 -0.70 -9.84
C GLN A 120 12.91 -1.95 -10.63
N TRP A 121 12.27 -2.93 -9.98
CA TRP A 121 11.73 -4.12 -10.63
C TRP A 121 10.77 -3.77 -11.77
N ILE A 122 9.83 -2.84 -11.55
CA ILE A 122 8.92 -2.35 -12.62
C ILE A 122 9.74 -1.71 -13.75
N SER A 123 10.80 -0.97 -13.43
CA SER A 123 11.68 -0.35 -14.42
C SER A 123 12.46 -1.35 -15.27
N ASP A 124 12.87 -2.48 -14.70
CA ASP A 124 13.65 -3.49 -15.44
C ASP A 124 12.72 -4.34 -16.32
N VAL A 125 11.59 -4.80 -15.75
CA VAL A 125 10.58 -5.60 -16.45
C VAL A 125 9.93 -4.83 -17.59
N ARG A 126 9.60 -3.54 -17.41
CA ARG A 126 9.05 -2.73 -18.49
C ARG A 126 10.02 -2.61 -19.68
N ILE A 127 11.32 -2.52 -19.42
CA ILE A 127 12.35 -2.35 -20.47
C ILE A 127 12.47 -3.66 -21.25
N HIS A 128 12.53 -4.79 -20.55
CA HIS A 128 12.55 -6.11 -21.17
C HIS A 128 11.28 -6.41 -21.99
N LEU A 129 10.11 -5.92 -21.56
CA LEU A 129 8.84 -6.02 -22.29
C LEU A 129 8.61 -4.91 -23.33
N GLN A 130 9.53 -3.96 -23.47
CA GLN A 130 9.43 -2.78 -24.35
C GLN A 130 8.17 -1.92 -24.10
N LEU A 131 7.68 -1.87 -22.86
CA LEU A 131 6.52 -1.08 -22.46
C LEU A 131 6.87 0.41 -22.37
N PRO A 132 5.97 1.33 -22.76
CA PRO A 132 6.25 2.76 -22.76
C PRO A 132 6.36 3.33 -21.34
N VAL A 133 7.05 4.47 -21.22
CA VAL A 133 7.18 5.23 -19.95
C VAL A 133 5.83 5.62 -19.35
N ARG A 134 4.76 5.67 -20.16
CA ARG A 134 3.39 5.90 -19.65
C ARG A 134 2.94 4.76 -18.71
N THR A 135 3.09 3.51 -19.14
CA THR A 135 2.78 2.31 -18.34
C THR A 135 3.61 2.24 -17.07
N PHE A 136 4.88 2.68 -17.10
CA PHE A 136 5.71 2.85 -15.91
C PHE A 136 5.11 3.82 -14.90
N CYS A 137 4.75 5.03 -15.35
CA CYS A 137 4.21 6.06 -14.47
C CYS A 137 2.94 5.57 -13.75
N THR A 138 2.04 4.89 -14.47
CA THR A 138 0.82 4.30 -13.92
C THR A 138 1.14 3.17 -12.94
N ALA A 139 2.03 2.24 -13.29
CA ALA A 139 2.47 1.16 -12.41
C ALA A 139 3.10 1.68 -11.10
N CYS A 140 3.96 2.71 -11.17
CA CYS A 140 4.57 3.32 -9.98
C CYS A 140 3.54 4.01 -9.07
N VAL A 141 2.58 4.76 -9.63
CA VAL A 141 1.51 5.39 -8.84
C VAL A 141 0.67 4.33 -8.13
N TYR A 142 0.33 3.25 -8.82
CA TYR A 142 -0.48 2.15 -8.27
C TYR A 142 0.30 1.38 -7.19
N TYR A 143 1.57 1.07 -7.44
CA TYR A 143 2.46 0.44 -6.48
C TYR A 143 2.66 1.28 -5.21
N HIS A 144 2.93 2.58 -5.33
CA HIS A 144 3.04 3.48 -4.17
C HIS A 144 1.74 3.53 -3.37
N LYS A 145 0.57 3.64 -4.02
CA LYS A 145 -0.73 3.60 -3.34
C LYS A 145 -0.99 2.27 -2.62
N PHE A 146 -0.61 1.14 -3.21
CA PHE A 146 -0.71 -0.19 -2.60
C PHE A 146 0.16 -0.29 -1.32
N ARG A 147 1.41 0.16 -1.40
CA ARG A 147 2.34 0.21 -0.26
C ARG A 147 1.88 1.13 0.88
N LEU A 148 1.06 2.14 0.59
CA LEU A 148 0.50 3.06 1.60
C LEU A 148 -0.73 2.51 2.35
N VAL A 149 -1.23 1.32 1.98
CA VAL A 149 -2.47 0.74 2.56
C VAL A 149 -2.38 -0.76 2.93
N HIS A 150 -1.32 -1.45 2.49
CA HIS A 150 -1.00 -2.83 2.84
C HIS A 150 0.39 -2.92 3.48
N ARG A 151 0.52 -3.71 4.55
CA ARG A 151 1.79 -3.82 5.30
C ARG A 151 2.89 -4.52 4.52
N ASP A 152 4.13 -4.27 4.93
CA ASP A 152 5.35 -4.82 4.34
C ASP A 152 5.49 -6.34 4.44
N ASN A 153 4.80 -6.95 5.41
CA ASN A 153 4.78 -8.39 5.64
C ASN A 153 3.53 -9.11 5.10
N GLU A 154 2.54 -8.39 4.54
CA GLU A 154 1.35 -9.02 3.95
C GLU A 154 1.61 -9.56 2.53
N TYR A 155 2.39 -8.85 1.72
CA TYR A 155 2.64 -9.18 0.32
C TYR A 155 4.10 -8.91 -0.08
N GLN A 156 4.69 -9.81 -0.86
CA GLN A 156 6.04 -9.61 -1.40
C GLN A 156 6.07 -8.43 -2.36
N PHE A 157 7.18 -7.68 -2.34
CA PHE A 157 7.30 -6.47 -3.16
C PHE A 157 7.30 -6.79 -4.65
N GLN A 158 7.81 -7.95 -5.06
CA GLN A 158 7.82 -8.44 -6.43
C GLN A 158 6.40 -8.74 -6.93
N ASP A 159 5.58 -9.42 -6.12
CA ASP A 159 4.20 -9.77 -6.49
C ASP A 159 3.33 -8.52 -6.61
N ALA A 160 3.48 -7.58 -5.66
CA ALA A 160 2.81 -6.29 -5.69
C ALA A 160 3.27 -5.42 -6.88
N ALA A 161 4.56 -5.42 -7.22
CA ALA A 161 5.11 -4.72 -8.38
C ALA A 161 4.64 -5.34 -9.71
N ALA A 162 4.56 -6.67 -9.80
CA ALA A 162 4.02 -7.40 -10.93
C ALA A 162 2.52 -7.12 -11.13
N ALA A 163 1.75 -7.11 -10.05
CA ALA A 163 0.33 -6.78 -10.07
C ALA A 163 0.09 -5.31 -10.47
N ALA A 164 0.92 -4.38 -9.98
CA ALA A 164 0.87 -2.97 -10.38
C ALA A 164 1.16 -2.80 -11.88
N LEU A 165 2.16 -3.51 -12.41
CA LEU A 165 2.50 -3.49 -13.84
C LEU A 165 1.41 -4.14 -14.70
N LEU A 166 0.86 -5.29 -14.28
CA LEU A 166 -0.27 -5.95 -14.97
C LEU A 166 -1.49 -5.01 -15.05
N THR A 167 -1.85 -4.38 -13.93
CA THR A 167 -2.98 -3.44 -13.85
C THR A 167 -2.71 -2.22 -14.76
N ALA A 168 -1.50 -1.67 -14.74
CA ALA A 168 -1.11 -0.56 -15.62
C ALA A 168 -1.15 -0.94 -17.11
N CYS A 169 -0.77 -2.17 -17.49
CA CYS A 169 -0.85 -2.62 -18.88
C CYS A 169 -2.29 -2.64 -19.41
N LYS A 170 -3.29 -2.88 -18.54
CA LYS A 170 -4.72 -2.82 -18.88
C LYS A 170 -5.26 -1.39 -18.96
N ILE A 171 -4.79 -0.50 -18.09
CA ILE A 171 -5.23 0.91 -18.05
C ILE A 171 -4.66 1.71 -19.24
N GLU A 172 -3.44 1.39 -19.67
CA GLU A 172 -2.71 2.14 -20.71
C GLU A 172 -2.74 1.49 -22.10
N ASP A 173 -3.65 0.54 -22.34
CA ASP A 173 -3.78 -0.22 -23.61
C ASP A 173 -2.46 -0.88 -24.09
N THR A 174 -1.66 -1.38 -23.15
CA THR A 174 -0.35 -2.01 -23.39
C THR A 174 -0.33 -3.46 -22.90
N LEU A 175 -1.44 -4.16 -23.16
CA LEU A 175 -1.79 -5.47 -22.59
C LEU A 175 -0.64 -6.51 -22.64
N LYS A 176 -0.42 -7.14 -21.49
CA LYS A 176 0.47 -8.29 -21.27
C LYS A 176 -0.20 -9.29 -20.35
N LYS A 177 0.12 -10.58 -20.52
CA LYS A 177 -0.30 -11.63 -19.58
C LYS A 177 0.58 -11.60 -18.33
N SER A 178 0.03 -12.01 -17.19
CA SER A 178 0.77 -12.17 -15.93
C SER A 178 2.03 -13.05 -16.10
N LYS A 179 1.92 -14.18 -16.80
CA LYS A 179 3.07 -15.06 -17.09
C LYS A 179 4.14 -14.37 -17.94
N GLU A 180 3.77 -13.56 -18.93
CA GLU A 180 4.74 -12.80 -19.75
C GLU A 180 5.53 -11.80 -18.90
N ILE A 181 4.85 -11.13 -17.95
CA ILE A 181 5.46 -10.20 -16.99
C ILE A 181 6.45 -10.94 -16.07
N LEU A 182 6.06 -12.10 -15.53
CA LEU A 182 6.89 -12.91 -14.65
C LEU A 182 8.10 -13.53 -15.39
N CYS A 183 7.88 -14.03 -16.61
CA CYS A 183 8.91 -14.55 -17.49
C CYS A 183 9.93 -13.47 -17.86
N ALA A 184 9.48 -12.26 -18.21
CA ALA A 184 10.39 -11.13 -18.46
C ALA A 184 11.19 -10.74 -17.20
N ALA A 185 10.59 -10.82 -16.00
CA ALA A 185 11.30 -10.56 -14.75
C ALA A 185 12.36 -11.61 -14.39
N HIS A 186 12.12 -12.87 -14.78
CA HIS A 186 13.09 -13.96 -14.67
C HIS A 186 14.24 -13.76 -15.68
N ASN A 187 13.90 -13.63 -16.96
CA ASN A 187 14.86 -13.56 -18.06
C ASN A 187 15.67 -12.25 -18.09
N ALA A 188 15.20 -11.19 -17.45
CA ALA A 188 15.98 -9.97 -17.21
C ALA A 188 17.15 -10.15 -16.22
N LYS A 189 17.21 -11.28 -15.51
CA LYS A 189 18.27 -11.60 -14.53
C LYS A 189 19.12 -12.82 -14.92
N GLY A 190 18.52 -13.80 -15.59
CA GLY A 190 19.18 -15.04 -15.99
C GLY A 190 20.15 -14.86 -17.17
N GLY A 191 21.07 -15.81 -17.31
CA GLY A 191 21.90 -15.94 -18.51
C GLY A 191 21.07 -16.33 -19.74
N ILE A 192 21.63 -16.18 -20.95
CA ILE A 192 20.95 -16.58 -22.21
C ILE A 192 20.55 -18.07 -22.19
N SER A 193 21.37 -18.91 -21.56
CA SER A 193 21.12 -20.35 -21.37
C SER A 193 20.05 -20.69 -20.33
N GLU A 194 19.60 -19.71 -19.54
CA GLU A 194 18.61 -19.87 -18.45
C GLU A 194 17.25 -19.24 -18.79
N GLN A 195 17.08 -18.76 -20.03
CA GLN A 195 15.83 -18.13 -20.44
C GLN A 195 14.69 -19.14 -20.52
N LEU A 196 13.59 -18.81 -19.85
CA LEU A 196 12.36 -19.59 -19.82
C LEU A 196 11.32 -19.03 -20.79
N SER A 197 10.33 -19.86 -21.12
CA SER A 197 9.15 -19.49 -21.90
C SER A 197 8.01 -19.00 -20.98
N PRO A 198 7.17 -18.02 -21.39
CA PRO A 198 5.97 -17.66 -20.65
C PRO A 198 5.00 -18.82 -20.43
N ASP A 199 5.08 -19.91 -21.21
CA ASP A 199 4.22 -21.08 -21.05
C ASP A 199 4.70 -22.07 -19.97
N ASP A 200 5.92 -21.91 -19.44
CA ASP A 200 6.49 -22.83 -18.45
C ASP A 200 5.71 -22.87 -17.14
N ASN A 201 5.51 -24.08 -16.61
CA ASN A 201 4.69 -24.36 -15.43
C ASN A 201 5.17 -23.62 -14.16
N VAL A 202 6.45 -23.21 -14.08
CA VAL A 202 6.99 -22.42 -12.96
C VAL A 202 6.24 -21.09 -12.76
N PHE A 203 5.66 -20.52 -13.82
CA PHE A 203 4.92 -19.27 -13.76
C PHE A 203 3.44 -19.42 -13.39
N GLU A 204 2.88 -20.63 -13.32
CA GLU A 204 1.46 -20.88 -13.01
C GLU A 204 1.05 -20.39 -11.61
N GLY A 205 1.81 -20.78 -10.58
CA GLY A 205 1.56 -20.37 -9.20
C GLY A 205 1.68 -18.85 -9.01
N PRO A 206 2.84 -18.25 -9.34
CA PRO A 206 3.03 -16.80 -9.25
C PRO A 206 2.03 -15.99 -10.09
N SER A 207 1.65 -16.48 -11.27
CA SER A 207 0.61 -15.85 -12.11
C SER A 207 -0.72 -15.71 -11.37
N LYS A 208 -1.16 -16.76 -10.66
CA LYS A 208 -2.40 -16.73 -9.87
C LYS A 208 -2.34 -15.74 -8.70
N ILE A 209 -1.17 -15.61 -8.07
CA ILE A 209 -0.93 -14.59 -7.02
C ILE A 209 -1.06 -13.18 -7.60
N VAL A 210 -0.34 -12.90 -8.70
CA VAL A 210 -0.36 -11.59 -9.38
C VAL A 210 -1.76 -11.19 -9.84
N ILE A 211 -2.53 -12.13 -10.38
CA ILE A 211 -3.95 -11.91 -10.75
C ILE A 211 -4.80 -11.65 -9.51
N GLY A 212 -4.60 -12.40 -8.41
CA GLY A 212 -5.33 -12.19 -7.16
C GLY A 212 -5.10 -10.82 -6.52
N LEU A 213 -3.90 -10.24 -6.69
CA LEU A 213 -3.55 -8.92 -6.18
C LEU A 213 -4.12 -7.76 -7.01
N GLU A 214 -4.56 -7.99 -8.25
CA GLU A 214 -5.12 -6.94 -9.12
C GLU A 214 -6.29 -6.21 -8.45
N ARG A 215 -7.21 -6.94 -7.82
CA ARG A 215 -8.35 -6.35 -7.10
C ARG A 215 -7.89 -5.40 -5.99
N LEU A 216 -6.89 -5.81 -5.20
CA LEU A 216 -6.34 -4.98 -4.12
C LEU A 216 -5.61 -3.75 -4.67
N MET A 217 -4.96 -3.87 -5.83
CA MET A 217 -4.35 -2.74 -6.54
C MET A 217 -5.40 -1.70 -6.95
N LEU A 218 -6.56 -2.14 -7.44
CA LEU A 218 -7.69 -1.26 -7.79
C LEU A 218 -8.31 -0.61 -6.54
N GLU A 219 -8.59 -1.37 -5.48
CA GLU A 219 -9.09 -0.86 -4.20
C GLU A 219 -8.13 0.18 -3.57
N ALA A 220 -6.82 -0.10 -3.57
CA ALA A 220 -5.77 0.82 -3.11
C ALA A 220 -5.67 2.09 -3.97
N SER A 221 -5.86 1.96 -5.29
CA SER A 221 -5.89 3.13 -6.20
C SER A 221 -7.10 4.05 -5.94
N GLY A 222 -8.16 3.51 -5.32
CA GLY A 222 -9.47 4.15 -5.18
C GLY A 222 -10.33 4.03 -6.44
N PHE A 223 -10.04 3.07 -7.32
CA PHE A 223 -10.56 2.97 -8.69
C PHE A 223 -10.38 4.27 -9.51
N ASP A 224 -9.36 5.08 -9.19
CA ASP A 224 -9.05 6.30 -9.93
C ASP A 224 -8.01 6.06 -11.03
N PHE A 225 -8.52 5.80 -12.23
CA PHE A 225 -7.75 5.57 -13.45
C PHE A 225 -7.12 6.84 -14.04
N ARG A 226 -7.36 8.03 -13.48
CA ARG A 226 -6.99 9.33 -14.09
C ARG A 226 -5.52 9.70 -13.83
N VAL A 227 -4.58 8.79 -14.10
CA VAL A 227 -3.14 9.05 -13.94
C VAL A 227 -2.71 10.24 -14.81
N ARG A 228 -1.83 11.08 -14.25
CA ARG A 228 -1.33 12.31 -14.90
C ARG A 228 0.14 12.14 -15.28
N PHE A 229 0.49 12.59 -16.49
CA PHE A 229 1.82 12.39 -17.06
C PHE A 229 2.56 13.74 -17.23
N PRO A 230 3.51 14.07 -16.34
CA PRO A 230 4.25 15.33 -16.38
C PRO A 230 5.18 15.44 -17.59
N HIS A 231 5.63 14.33 -18.18
CA HIS A 231 6.50 14.31 -19.36
C HIS A 231 6.01 15.21 -20.53
N LYS A 232 4.69 15.30 -20.77
CA LYS A 232 4.11 16.20 -21.79
C LYS A 232 4.19 17.68 -21.38
N HIS A 233 4.08 17.96 -20.08
CA HIS A 233 4.21 19.31 -19.52
C HIS A 233 5.68 19.76 -19.53
N LEU A 234 6.62 18.87 -19.17
CA LEU A 234 8.05 19.11 -19.26
C LEU A 234 8.48 19.49 -20.68
N VAL A 235 8.04 18.76 -21.71
CA VAL A 235 8.37 19.11 -23.11
C VAL A 235 7.77 20.45 -23.54
N LYS A 236 6.57 20.81 -23.07
CA LYS A 236 5.98 22.13 -23.33
C LYS A 236 6.77 23.24 -22.60
N LEU A 237 7.11 23.03 -21.35
CA LEU A 237 7.81 23.99 -20.50
C LEU A 237 9.23 24.23 -21.02
N ALA A 238 9.95 23.16 -21.38
CA ALA A 238 11.29 23.26 -21.97
C ALA A 238 11.29 24.12 -23.25
N LYS A 239 10.28 23.95 -24.12
CA LYS A 239 10.09 24.80 -25.31
C LYS A 239 9.75 26.25 -24.97
N ALA A 240 8.87 26.48 -23.99
CA ALA A 240 8.49 27.81 -23.54
C ALA A 240 9.67 28.59 -22.92
N SER A 241 10.47 27.91 -22.11
CA SER A 241 11.72 28.42 -21.52
C SER A 241 12.89 28.47 -22.50
N LYS A 242 12.79 27.89 -23.71
CA LYS A 242 13.88 27.81 -24.70
C LYS A 242 15.17 27.16 -24.16
N VAL A 243 15.07 26.17 -23.27
CA VAL A 243 16.24 25.44 -22.76
C VAL A 243 16.78 24.43 -23.77
N ASP A 244 18.07 24.14 -23.68
CA ASP A 244 18.79 23.30 -24.62
C ASP A 244 18.33 21.83 -24.59
N GLY A 245 18.66 21.12 -25.67
CA GLY A 245 18.30 19.71 -25.85
C GLY A 245 19.00 18.75 -24.87
N ASP A 246 20.16 19.12 -24.31
CA ASP A 246 20.85 18.35 -23.27
C ASP A 246 20.22 18.56 -21.88
N VAL A 247 19.93 19.81 -21.51
CA VAL A 247 19.14 20.17 -20.32
C VAL A 247 17.79 19.44 -20.34
N SER A 248 17.09 19.47 -21.48
CA SER A 248 15.82 18.77 -21.68
C SER A 248 15.93 17.25 -21.50
N LYS A 249 17.02 16.63 -21.97
CA LYS A 249 17.28 15.18 -21.80
C LYS A 249 17.57 14.81 -20.35
N VAL A 250 18.33 15.63 -19.63
CA VAL A 250 18.60 15.43 -18.19
C VAL A 250 17.31 15.60 -17.38
N ALA A 251 16.54 16.65 -17.64
CA ALA A 251 15.23 16.87 -17.01
C ALA A 251 14.25 15.71 -17.26
N TYR A 252 14.25 15.12 -18.46
CA TYR A 252 13.42 13.94 -18.74
C TYR A 252 13.87 12.70 -17.94
N LYS A 253 15.18 12.47 -17.78
CA LYS A 253 15.70 11.39 -16.90
C LYS A 253 15.36 11.65 -15.43
N MET A 254 15.51 12.88 -14.97
CA MET A 254 15.09 13.34 -13.63
C MET A 254 13.62 13.08 -13.38
N MET A 255 12.75 13.30 -14.38
CA MET A 255 11.32 13.00 -14.27
C MET A 255 11.05 11.50 -14.05
N ILE A 256 11.80 10.60 -14.68
CA ILE A 256 11.67 9.15 -14.44
C ILE A 256 12.14 8.80 -13.01
N ASP A 257 13.24 9.40 -12.55
CA ASP A 257 13.71 9.23 -11.17
C ASP A 257 12.75 9.81 -10.13
N LEU A 258 12.01 10.88 -10.46
CA LEU A 258 10.99 11.46 -9.59
C LEU A 258 9.84 10.47 -9.30
N TYR A 259 9.54 9.53 -10.20
CA TYR A 259 8.59 8.44 -9.92
C TYR A 259 9.10 7.38 -8.93
N ARG A 260 10.39 7.44 -8.55
CA ARG A 260 10.96 6.65 -7.44
C ARG A 260 10.67 7.27 -6.07
N THR A 261 10.11 8.48 -6.01
CA THR A 261 9.66 9.15 -4.77
C THR A 261 8.14 9.16 -4.70
N PHE A 262 7.56 9.73 -3.64
CA PHE A 262 6.11 9.95 -3.55
C PHE A 262 5.63 11.20 -4.33
N ALA A 263 6.52 11.95 -4.97
CA ALA A 263 6.17 13.15 -5.74
C ALA A 263 4.97 12.99 -6.71
N PRO A 264 4.78 11.87 -7.44
CA PRO A 264 3.60 11.67 -8.29
C PRO A 264 2.26 11.61 -7.53
N LEU A 265 2.28 11.39 -6.21
CA LEU A 265 1.11 11.44 -5.31
C LEU A 265 0.96 12.78 -4.60
N LYS A 266 1.92 13.70 -4.70
CA LYS A 266 1.91 14.99 -4.01
C LYS A 266 1.69 16.16 -4.98
N HIS A 267 2.32 16.10 -6.15
CA HIS A 267 2.59 17.27 -6.97
C HIS A 267 1.81 17.31 -8.28
N SER A 268 1.48 18.52 -8.72
CA SER A 268 0.89 18.74 -10.05
C SER A 268 1.92 18.43 -11.15
N CYS A 269 1.41 18.18 -12.37
CA CYS A 269 2.30 18.00 -13.52
C CYS A 269 3.16 19.23 -13.83
N ALA A 270 2.69 20.44 -13.50
CA ALA A 270 3.46 21.66 -13.64
C ALA A 270 4.60 21.70 -12.62
N ALA A 271 4.32 21.53 -11.32
CA ALA A 271 5.31 21.52 -10.25
C ALA A 271 6.48 20.56 -10.53
N MET A 272 6.16 19.30 -10.86
CA MET A 272 7.16 18.29 -11.22
C MET A 272 8.00 18.69 -12.46
N SER A 273 7.38 19.35 -13.45
CA SER A 273 8.07 19.76 -14.68
C SER A 273 9.03 20.92 -14.45
N PHE A 274 8.62 21.94 -13.70
CA PHE A 274 9.49 23.02 -13.26
C PHE A 274 10.65 22.47 -12.45
N ALA A 275 10.38 21.63 -11.44
CA ALA A 275 11.40 21.03 -10.58
C ALA A 275 12.47 20.26 -11.38
N CYS A 276 12.07 19.44 -12.36
CA CYS A 276 13.02 18.67 -13.16
C CYS A 276 13.85 19.52 -14.12
N ILE A 277 13.29 20.59 -14.72
CA ILE A 277 14.06 21.47 -15.61
C ILE A 277 14.98 22.38 -14.78
N GLU A 278 14.50 22.94 -13.68
CA GLU A 278 15.28 23.77 -12.78
C GLU A 278 16.45 22.99 -12.15
N LEU A 279 16.21 21.77 -11.68
CA LEU A 279 17.29 20.94 -11.16
C LEU A 279 18.30 20.57 -12.26
N ALA A 280 17.86 20.38 -13.51
CA ALA A 280 18.75 20.13 -14.63
C ALA A 280 19.59 21.37 -15.02
N THR A 281 19.02 22.59 -15.01
CA THR A 281 19.76 23.84 -15.28
C THR A 281 20.81 24.11 -14.20
N VAL A 282 20.49 23.84 -12.93
CA VAL A 282 21.43 23.93 -11.81
C VAL A 282 22.51 22.85 -11.91
N LEU A 283 22.16 21.58 -12.15
CA LEU A 283 23.11 20.47 -12.20
C LEU A 283 24.12 20.59 -13.36
N LEU A 284 23.68 21.10 -14.51
CA LEU A 284 24.54 21.33 -15.68
C LEU A 284 25.23 22.70 -15.67
N ASN A 285 24.92 23.58 -14.71
CA ASN A 285 25.34 24.98 -14.69
C ASN A 285 25.03 25.74 -16.00
N LYS A 286 23.83 25.55 -16.55
CA LYS A 286 23.37 26.15 -17.82
C LYS A 286 21.97 26.76 -17.66
N GLN A 287 21.73 27.92 -18.28
CA GLN A 287 20.38 28.46 -18.52
C GLN A 287 19.49 28.59 -17.25
N GLN A 288 20.06 28.87 -16.08
CA GLN A 288 19.27 29.02 -14.84
C GLN A 288 18.27 30.18 -14.95
N ASP A 289 18.65 31.28 -15.60
CA ASP A 289 17.80 32.46 -15.84
C ASP A 289 16.62 32.20 -16.79
N PHE A 290 16.66 31.11 -17.57
CA PHE A 290 15.58 30.75 -18.50
C PHE A 290 14.38 30.10 -17.78
N ILE A 291 14.56 29.76 -16.49
CA ILE A 291 13.55 29.21 -15.57
C ILE A 291 13.26 30.16 -14.40
N ARG A 292 14.17 31.09 -14.07
CA ARG A 292 14.06 31.99 -12.91
C ARG A 292 14.15 33.49 -13.20
N GLY A 293 14.62 33.88 -14.38
CA GLY A 293 14.76 35.29 -14.77
C GLY A 293 13.43 35.93 -15.16
N GLU A 294 13.46 37.23 -15.45
CA GLU A 294 12.29 38.06 -15.76
C GLU A 294 11.42 37.52 -16.92
N HIS A 295 12.03 36.85 -17.89
CA HIS A 295 11.34 36.27 -19.04
C HIS A 295 10.98 34.78 -18.88
N ALA A 296 11.18 34.20 -17.69
CA ALA A 296 10.84 32.81 -17.43
C ALA A 296 9.32 32.58 -17.43
N PRO A 297 8.84 31.36 -17.76
CA PRO A 297 7.42 31.03 -17.65
C PRO A 297 6.92 31.14 -16.21
N SER A 298 6.03 32.10 -15.92
CA SER A 298 5.41 32.30 -14.60
C SER A 298 4.78 31.00 -14.07
N PRO A 299 5.16 30.52 -12.88
CA PRO A 299 4.55 29.36 -12.21
C PRO A 299 3.02 29.48 -12.09
N GLN A 300 2.52 30.68 -11.77
CA GLN A 300 1.10 30.96 -11.56
C GLN A 300 0.27 30.73 -12.84
N LYS A 301 0.81 31.11 -14.01
CA LYS A 301 0.18 30.84 -15.32
C LYS A 301 0.11 29.34 -15.67
N TRP A 302 0.88 28.51 -14.97
CA TRP A 302 0.86 27.05 -15.06
C TRP A 302 0.11 26.38 -13.90
N HIS A 303 -0.63 27.17 -13.09
CA HIS A 303 -1.35 26.71 -11.91
C HIS A 303 -0.46 25.98 -10.89
N THR A 304 0.74 26.52 -10.62
CA THR A 304 1.65 26.03 -9.59
C THR A 304 2.31 27.19 -8.83
N SER A 305 2.83 26.91 -7.62
CA SER A 305 3.53 27.88 -6.78
C SER A 305 5.02 27.55 -6.62
N ARG A 306 5.82 28.53 -6.15
CA ARG A 306 7.24 28.28 -5.82
C ARG A 306 7.41 27.18 -4.77
N ALA A 307 6.58 27.20 -3.72
CA ALA A 307 6.59 26.16 -2.67
C ALA A 307 6.35 24.74 -3.24
N GLN A 308 5.42 24.57 -4.19
CA GLN A 308 5.18 23.28 -4.86
C GLN A 308 6.38 22.83 -5.71
N ILE A 309 7.03 23.76 -6.42
CA ILE A 309 8.23 23.47 -7.20
C ILE A 309 9.38 23.07 -6.27
N MET A 310 9.59 23.82 -5.18
CA MET A 310 10.63 23.52 -4.20
C MET A 310 10.41 22.17 -3.51
N GLU A 311 9.19 21.86 -3.06
CA GLU A 311 8.89 20.55 -2.45
C GLU A 311 9.23 19.40 -3.42
N ALA A 312 8.91 19.54 -4.71
CA ALA A 312 9.25 18.57 -5.75
C ALA A 312 10.78 18.49 -6.05
N ILE A 313 11.50 19.60 -5.96
CA ILE A 313 12.98 19.61 -6.02
C ILE A 313 13.56 18.85 -4.82
N PHE A 314 13.06 19.11 -3.61
CA PHE A 314 13.54 18.43 -2.41
C PHE A 314 13.25 16.93 -2.40
N ASP A 315 12.10 16.49 -2.93
CA ASP A 315 11.83 15.05 -3.10
C ASP A 315 12.92 14.37 -3.95
N LEU A 316 13.34 15.03 -5.04
CA LEU A 316 14.33 14.48 -5.96
C LEU A 316 15.77 14.60 -5.45
N VAL A 317 16.11 15.73 -4.81
CA VAL A 317 17.43 15.93 -4.17
C VAL A 317 17.59 14.97 -3.00
N ASP A 318 16.56 14.76 -2.17
CA ASP A 318 16.59 13.74 -1.10
C ASP A 318 16.77 12.34 -1.67
N HIS A 319 16.13 12.01 -2.81
CA HIS A 319 16.36 10.72 -3.47
C HIS A 319 17.81 10.55 -3.91
N TYR A 320 18.42 11.58 -4.51
CA TYR A 320 19.83 11.52 -4.92
C TYR A 320 20.80 11.51 -3.73
N THR A 321 20.50 12.13 -2.59
CA THR A 321 21.39 12.07 -1.40
C THR A 321 21.34 10.73 -0.68
N HIS A 322 20.16 10.10 -0.55
CA HIS A 322 20.03 8.85 0.21
C HIS A 322 20.17 7.59 -0.67
N PHE A 323 19.77 7.67 -1.94
CA PHE A 323 19.61 6.52 -2.83
C PHE A 323 20.27 6.76 -4.20
N LEU A 324 21.41 7.47 -4.22
CA LEU A 324 22.19 7.84 -5.41
C LEU A 324 22.26 6.74 -6.49
N LYS A 325 22.63 5.51 -6.10
CA LYS A 325 22.79 4.36 -7.00
C LYS A 325 21.46 3.80 -7.54
N ALA A 326 20.34 4.02 -6.85
CA ALA A 326 19.00 3.60 -7.26
C ALA A 326 18.31 4.69 -8.09
N SER A 327 19.02 5.28 -9.05
CA SER A 327 18.53 6.33 -9.93
C SER A 327 19.27 6.35 -11.28
N ILE A 328 18.72 7.03 -12.27
CA ILE A 328 19.27 7.15 -13.63
C ILE A 328 20.30 8.28 -13.70
N VAL A 329 20.04 9.42 -13.04
CA VAL A 329 20.92 10.60 -13.08
C VAL A 329 21.97 10.57 -11.98
N GLY A 330 21.60 10.15 -10.77
CA GLY A 330 22.47 10.16 -9.59
C GLY A 330 23.86 9.54 -9.79
N PRO A 331 24.01 8.34 -10.40
CA PRO A 331 25.32 7.70 -10.57
C PRO A 331 26.30 8.47 -11.46
N SER A 332 25.83 9.47 -12.22
CA SER A 332 26.68 10.30 -13.08
C SER A 332 27.36 11.46 -12.34
N TYR A 333 27.05 11.69 -11.06
CA TYR A 333 27.55 12.82 -10.27
C TYR A 333 27.93 12.39 -8.84
N PRO A 334 28.93 13.03 -8.20
CA PRO A 334 29.23 12.78 -6.80
C PRO A 334 28.09 13.28 -5.89
N ILE A 335 27.90 12.60 -4.75
CA ILE A 335 26.88 12.95 -3.75
C ILE A 335 26.98 14.42 -3.29
N ASP A 336 28.18 14.95 -3.19
CA ASP A 336 28.47 16.34 -2.79
C ASP A 336 27.80 17.39 -3.69
N THR A 337 27.59 17.07 -4.97
CA THR A 337 26.87 17.96 -5.89
C THR A 337 25.42 18.13 -5.43
N PHE A 338 24.74 17.04 -5.06
CA PHE A 338 23.37 17.09 -4.56
C PHE A 338 23.29 17.72 -3.16
N LEU A 339 24.29 17.52 -2.30
CA LEU A 339 24.38 18.20 -1.00
C LEU A 339 24.56 19.72 -1.15
N LYS A 340 25.39 20.18 -2.09
CA LYS A 340 25.56 21.61 -2.40
C LYS A 340 24.28 22.22 -2.98
N ILE A 341 23.59 21.51 -3.87
CA ILE A 341 22.29 21.94 -4.40
C ILE A 341 21.25 22.03 -3.26
N ARG A 342 21.18 21.03 -2.38
CA ARG A 342 20.32 21.03 -1.20
C ARG A 342 20.53 22.28 -0.34
N LEU A 343 21.79 22.64 -0.07
CA LEU A 343 22.14 23.82 0.72
C LEU A 343 21.66 25.12 0.04
N LYS A 344 21.92 25.29 -1.26
CA LYS A 344 21.45 26.45 -2.04
C LYS A 344 19.92 26.57 -1.98
N MET A 345 19.20 25.46 -2.15
CA MET A 345 17.73 25.46 -2.12
C MET A 345 17.18 25.71 -0.71
N ASN A 346 17.85 25.27 0.36
CA ASN A 346 17.46 25.60 1.74
C ASN A 346 17.62 27.11 2.03
N GLN A 347 18.72 27.72 1.61
CA GLN A 347 18.95 29.16 1.77
C GLN A 347 17.87 29.99 1.06
N GLU A 348 17.40 29.52 -0.09
CA GLU A 348 16.28 30.13 -0.82
C GLU A 348 14.92 29.97 -0.09
N LEU A 349 14.62 28.79 0.48
CA LEU A 349 13.42 28.62 1.31
C LEU A 349 13.41 29.63 2.48
N GLU A 350 14.55 29.81 3.13
CA GLU A 350 14.70 30.75 4.24
C GLU A 350 14.54 32.21 3.77
N ALA A 351 15.19 32.59 2.67
CA ALA A 351 15.11 33.94 2.11
C ALA A 351 13.69 34.32 1.62
N GLU A 352 12.97 33.38 1.00
CA GLU A 352 11.59 33.58 0.54
C GLU A 352 10.54 33.27 1.63
N SER A 353 10.97 32.91 2.85
CA SER A 353 10.11 32.50 3.97
C SER A 353 9.12 31.37 3.63
N LEU A 354 9.54 30.44 2.77
CA LEU A 354 8.74 29.31 2.31
C LEU A 354 8.91 28.09 3.23
N THR A 355 7.80 27.39 3.48
CA THR A 355 7.82 26.10 4.16
C THR A 355 8.32 24.99 3.23
N ARG A 356 9.07 24.03 3.78
CA ARG A 356 9.54 22.84 3.04
C ARG A 356 8.40 22.04 2.39
N PHE A 357 7.25 21.98 3.05
CA PHE A 357 6.05 21.30 2.57
C PHE A 357 4.94 22.33 2.35
N THR A 358 4.17 22.13 1.28
CA THR A 358 3.21 23.09 0.72
C THR A 358 2.06 23.47 1.65
N GLU A 359 1.55 22.52 2.43
CA GLU A 359 0.65 22.77 3.57
C GLU A 359 1.06 21.90 4.75
N GLN A 360 0.84 22.37 5.98
CA GLN A 360 0.96 21.56 7.19
C GLN A 360 -0.37 21.56 7.94
N HIS A 361 -1.09 20.44 7.83
CA HIS A 361 -2.25 20.15 8.67
C HIS A 361 -1.80 19.32 9.86
N ASP A 362 -1.76 19.93 11.04
CA ASP A 362 -1.58 19.18 12.28
C ASP A 362 -2.82 18.29 12.49
N ALA A 363 -2.59 16.98 12.60
CA ALA A 363 -3.68 16.04 12.82
C ALA A 363 -4.33 16.31 14.18
N LYS A 364 -5.65 16.57 14.19
CA LYS A 364 -6.46 16.64 15.43
C LYS A 364 -6.48 15.26 16.11
N THR A 365 -5.46 14.98 16.92
CA THR A 365 -5.42 13.79 17.78
C THR A 365 -6.31 14.02 18.99
N ASN A 366 -7.36 13.21 19.13
CA ASN A 366 -8.18 13.18 20.33
C ASN A 366 -7.36 12.62 21.50
N GLY A 367 -6.63 13.49 22.21
CA GLY A 367 -5.92 13.20 23.46
C GLY A 367 -4.63 12.36 23.35
N ILE A 368 -4.53 11.45 22.38
CA ILE A 368 -3.36 10.57 22.24
C ILE A 368 -2.22 11.30 21.53
N ARG A 369 -1.37 11.97 22.33
CA ARG A 369 -0.04 12.43 21.89
C ARG A 369 0.87 11.21 21.68
N SER A 370 1.02 10.75 20.44
CA SER A 370 2.21 9.96 20.09
C SER A 370 3.42 10.87 20.26
N ASN A 371 4.33 10.53 21.18
CA ASN A 371 5.46 11.40 21.55
C ASN A 371 6.61 11.31 20.52
N ILE A 372 6.26 11.30 19.24
CA ILE A 372 7.15 11.18 18.09
C ILE A 372 7.39 12.60 17.56
N LYS A 373 8.45 13.24 18.05
CA LYS A 373 8.97 14.45 17.42
C LYS A 373 9.39 14.12 16.00
N THR A 374 8.91 14.86 15.01
CA THR A 374 9.46 14.84 13.66
C THR A 374 10.94 15.23 13.74
N PRO A 375 11.89 14.42 13.23
CA PRO A 375 13.26 14.87 13.10
C PRO A 375 13.29 16.00 12.08
N LYS A 376 13.77 17.18 12.48
CA LYS A 376 13.88 18.37 11.60
C LYS A 376 14.98 18.25 10.54
N THR A 377 15.68 17.11 10.49
CA THR A 377 16.74 16.77 9.54
C THR A 377 16.57 15.31 9.09
N PRO A 378 16.94 14.96 7.85
CA PRO A 378 17.08 13.56 7.47
C PRO A 378 18.24 12.91 8.26
N ILE A 379 18.15 11.60 8.46
CA ILE A 379 19.07 10.83 9.32
C ILE A 379 20.43 10.70 8.61
N THR A 380 21.46 11.31 9.19
CA THR A 380 22.86 11.16 8.74
C THR A 380 23.38 9.75 9.08
N PRO A 381 24.10 9.02 8.20
CA PRO A 381 24.43 7.60 8.43
C PRO A 381 25.49 7.30 9.52
N ALA A 382 25.90 8.29 10.31
CA ALA A 382 27.07 8.21 11.18
C ALA A 382 26.73 8.39 12.67
N SER A 383 25.97 7.46 13.25
CA SER A 383 25.97 7.14 14.70
C SER A 383 25.24 5.82 14.97
N PRO A 384 25.88 4.83 15.63
CA PRO A 384 25.25 3.56 15.98
C PRO A 384 24.79 3.54 17.46
N SER A 385 23.51 3.78 17.74
CA SER A 385 22.88 3.48 19.04
C SER A 385 21.39 3.21 18.89
N ASP A 386 20.99 1.95 19.01
CA ASP A 386 19.98 1.46 19.98
C ASP A 386 19.56 0.03 19.64
N LEU A 387 20.49 -0.89 19.86
CA LEU A 387 20.18 -2.30 20.05
C LEU A 387 19.69 -2.51 21.48
N ARG A 388 18.43 -2.92 21.68
CA ARG A 388 18.11 -3.97 22.66
C ARG A 388 16.70 -4.57 22.51
N THR A 389 16.69 -5.91 22.52
CA THR A 389 15.62 -6.79 23.02
C THR A 389 14.19 -6.55 22.54
N ASN A 390 13.76 -7.38 21.59
CA ASN A 390 13.20 -8.65 22.05
C ASN A 390 13.50 -9.78 21.05
N GLY A 391 14.11 -10.85 21.54
CA GLY A 391 14.33 -12.04 20.74
C GLY A 391 13.11 -12.94 20.83
N ASN A 392 12.60 -13.40 19.69
CA ASN A 392 12.17 -14.79 19.62
C ASN A 392 12.60 -15.37 18.28
N LYS A 393 13.13 -16.59 18.33
CA LYS A 393 13.36 -17.40 17.14
C LYS A 393 12.00 -17.79 16.58
N ASP A 394 11.87 -17.81 15.26
CA ASP A 394 11.78 -19.09 14.55
C ASP A 394 11.97 -18.87 13.04
N VAL A 395 12.53 -19.89 12.39
CA VAL A 395 12.97 -19.86 10.99
C VAL A 395 12.33 -21.03 10.25
N ALA A 396 11.99 -20.77 8.98
CA ALA A 396 11.65 -21.71 7.92
C ALA A 396 10.18 -22.09 7.67
N SER A 397 9.87 -22.02 6.37
CA SER A 397 8.95 -22.85 5.58
C SER A 397 7.50 -22.37 5.33
N PRO A 398 6.95 -22.67 4.12
CA PRO A 398 5.93 -21.83 3.51
C PRO A 398 4.51 -22.40 3.64
N ALA A 399 3.55 -21.56 4.03
CA ALA A 399 2.13 -21.92 4.07
C ALA A 399 1.42 -21.57 2.74
N THR A 400 1.16 -22.58 1.92
CA THR A 400 0.23 -22.50 0.79
C THR A 400 -1.22 -22.45 1.31
N LEU A 401 -1.84 -21.26 1.35
CA LEU A 401 -3.25 -21.13 1.71
C LEU A 401 -4.00 -20.16 0.79
N SER A 402 -5.08 -20.67 0.18
CA SER A 402 -6.07 -19.90 -0.57
C SER A 402 -6.80 -18.90 0.34
N PRO A 403 -7.25 -17.74 -0.16
CA PRO A 403 -7.81 -16.69 0.68
C PRO A 403 -9.23 -17.05 1.17
N ARG A 404 -9.34 -17.50 2.42
CA ARG A 404 -10.56 -17.39 3.22
C ARG A 404 -10.25 -16.70 4.56
N SER A 405 -11.21 -15.88 4.99
CA SER A 405 -11.05 -14.86 6.02
C SER A 405 -11.05 -15.45 7.44
N SER A 406 -9.97 -15.25 8.21
CA SER A 406 -9.96 -15.44 9.67
C SER A 406 -8.99 -14.50 10.38
N GLY A 407 -9.50 -13.75 11.36
CA GLY A 407 -8.81 -13.33 12.60
C GLY A 407 -7.38 -12.78 12.53
N SER A 408 -7.21 -11.52 12.17
CA SER A 408 -6.12 -10.68 12.69
C SER A 408 -6.56 -9.21 12.75
N GLY A 409 -6.09 -8.47 13.75
CA GLY A 409 -6.48 -7.08 14.03
C GLY A 409 -6.10 -6.11 12.91
N ARG A 410 -6.96 -6.02 11.89
CA ARG A 410 -6.71 -5.28 10.64
C ARG A 410 -7.11 -3.81 10.75
N LYS A 411 -6.14 -2.93 11.02
CA LYS A 411 -6.21 -1.49 10.67
C LYS A 411 -5.82 -1.20 9.20
N GLY A 412 -6.11 -2.14 8.30
CA GLY A 412 -6.00 -1.96 6.84
C GLY A 412 -7.35 -1.58 6.21
N ILE A 413 -7.42 -1.49 4.88
CA ILE A 413 -8.66 -1.15 4.14
C ILE A 413 -9.86 -2.04 4.54
N GLY A 414 -9.62 -3.30 4.93
CA GLY A 414 -10.67 -4.21 5.40
C GLY A 414 -11.43 -3.79 6.68
N ALA A 415 -11.02 -2.71 7.37
CA ALA A 415 -11.84 -2.08 8.41
C ALA A 415 -12.94 -1.15 7.83
N ARG A 416 -12.74 -0.59 6.63
CA ARG A 416 -13.57 0.47 6.05
C ARG A 416 -14.90 -0.02 5.45
N GLY A 417 -15.18 -1.32 5.55
CA GLY A 417 -16.42 -1.95 5.08
C GLY A 417 -16.94 -3.02 6.04
N GLN A 418 -16.59 -2.95 7.33
CA GLN A 418 -17.10 -3.90 8.33
C GLN A 418 -18.59 -3.69 8.62
N GLU A 419 -19.09 -2.47 8.42
CA GLU A 419 -20.49 -2.07 8.65
C GLU A 419 -21.28 -1.87 7.34
N GLY A 420 -20.69 -2.14 6.17
CA GLY A 420 -21.41 -2.01 4.89
C GLY A 420 -20.55 -1.96 3.63
N THR A 421 -21.23 -1.78 2.49
CA THR A 421 -20.61 -1.72 1.16
C THR A 421 -19.69 -0.50 1.02
N VAL A 422 -18.45 -0.73 0.58
CA VAL A 422 -17.52 0.35 0.17
C VAL A 422 -17.84 0.79 -1.25
N ARG A 423 -18.04 2.10 -1.44
CA ARG A 423 -18.27 2.71 -2.76
C ARG A 423 -17.18 3.71 -3.06
N PHE A 424 -16.66 3.68 -4.29
CA PHE A 424 -15.61 4.60 -4.74
C PHE A 424 -16.23 5.71 -5.57
N MET A 425 -15.91 6.98 -5.26
CA MET A 425 -16.46 8.13 -5.98
C MET A 425 -15.35 9.09 -6.41
N LEU A 426 -15.39 9.52 -7.68
CA LEU A 426 -14.40 10.44 -8.24
C LEU A 426 -14.71 11.92 -7.97
N ASP A 427 -15.95 12.21 -7.62
CA ASP A 427 -16.50 13.53 -7.34
C ASP A 427 -16.64 13.71 -5.81
N ALA A 428 -15.96 14.73 -5.28
CA ALA A 428 -15.95 15.02 -3.85
C ALA A 428 -17.20 15.80 -3.41
N GLU A 429 -17.80 16.60 -4.28
CA GLU A 429 -18.99 17.40 -3.97
C GLU A 429 -20.22 16.49 -3.94
N LYS A 430 -20.37 15.62 -4.94
CA LYS A 430 -21.43 14.60 -4.95
C LYS A 430 -21.33 13.64 -3.76
N ALA A 431 -20.11 13.22 -3.39
CA ALA A 431 -19.90 12.38 -2.21
C ALA A 431 -20.26 13.09 -0.90
N LYS A 432 -20.04 14.41 -0.82
CA LYS A 432 -20.44 15.24 0.32
C LYS A 432 -21.96 15.38 0.38
N GLN A 433 -22.62 15.73 -0.73
CA GLN A 433 -24.07 15.84 -0.83
C GLN A 433 -24.77 14.54 -0.43
N GLU A 434 -24.35 13.41 -1.00
CA GLU A 434 -24.90 12.09 -0.68
C GLU A 434 -24.70 11.76 0.81
N LYS A 435 -23.54 12.08 1.39
CA LYS A 435 -23.29 11.89 2.83
C LYS A 435 -24.18 12.80 3.69
N GLU A 436 -24.44 14.03 3.28
CA GLU A 436 -25.30 14.98 4.00
C GLU A 436 -26.79 14.59 3.92
N GLU A 437 -27.23 14.01 2.81
CA GLU A 437 -28.56 13.42 2.63
C GLU A 437 -28.73 12.15 3.49
N VAL A 438 -27.81 11.18 3.36
CA VAL A 438 -27.82 9.94 4.16
C VAL A 438 -27.76 10.21 5.66
N ALA A 439 -27.00 11.23 6.10
CA ALA A 439 -26.90 11.58 7.51
C ALA A 439 -28.22 12.06 8.14
N GLN A 440 -29.22 12.50 7.36
CA GLN A 440 -30.52 12.91 7.88
C GLN A 440 -31.30 11.71 8.46
N TYR A 441 -31.19 10.54 7.83
CA TYR A 441 -31.84 9.31 8.28
C TYR A 441 -31.23 8.72 9.57
N TYR A 442 -30.04 9.15 9.98
CA TYR A 442 -29.35 8.67 11.18
C TYR A 442 -29.26 9.72 12.30
N ARG A 443 -30.05 10.79 12.21
CA ARG A 443 -30.22 11.73 13.33
C ARG A 443 -31.12 11.09 14.39
N VAL A 444 -30.58 10.94 15.59
CA VAL A 444 -31.37 10.57 16.77
C VAL A 444 -31.65 11.85 17.54
N GLU A 445 -32.92 12.25 17.58
CA GLU A 445 -33.41 13.32 18.44
C GLU A 445 -33.78 12.74 19.80
N TRP A 446 -33.40 13.42 20.87
CA TRP A 446 -33.68 13.02 22.25
C TRP A 446 -34.54 14.10 22.90
N GLU A 447 -35.68 13.71 23.45
CA GLU A 447 -36.50 14.56 24.31
C GLU A 447 -36.27 14.14 25.77
N GLU A 448 -35.82 15.08 26.60
CA GLU A 448 -35.57 14.87 28.03
C GLU A 448 -36.82 15.27 28.80
N TYR A 449 -37.42 14.32 29.52
CA TYR A 449 -38.62 14.53 30.32
C TYR A 449 -38.26 14.42 31.81
N GLU A 450 -38.32 15.55 32.52
CA GLU A 450 -38.25 15.56 33.98
C GLU A 450 -39.55 15.00 34.57
N VAL A 451 -39.45 13.91 35.33
CA VAL A 451 -40.58 13.32 36.06
C VAL A 451 -40.39 13.64 37.54
N GLU A 452 -41.14 14.60 38.05
CA GLU A 452 -41.24 14.85 39.49
C GLU A 452 -41.93 13.65 40.16
N VAL A 453 -41.21 12.97 41.06
CA VAL A 453 -41.73 11.86 41.86
C VAL A 453 -41.87 12.31 43.30
N GLU A 454 -43.10 12.54 43.76
CA GLU A 454 -43.38 12.77 45.18
C GLU A 454 -43.11 11.46 45.97
N GLU A 455 -42.11 11.48 46.86
CA GLU A 455 -41.88 10.37 47.79
C GLU A 455 -42.82 10.49 49.01
N PRO A 456 -43.72 9.52 49.27
CA PRO A 456 -44.63 9.58 50.42
C PRO A 456 -43.88 9.35 51.74
N ILE A 457 -44.12 10.23 52.71
CA ILE A 457 -43.50 10.21 54.04
C ILE A 457 -43.88 8.90 54.77
N ARG A 458 -42.87 8.13 55.20
CA ARG A 458 -43.08 6.92 56.00
C ARG A 458 -43.58 7.28 57.41
N GLN A 459 -44.75 6.76 57.78
CA GLN A 459 -45.26 6.82 59.14
C GLN A 459 -44.53 5.82 60.05
N GLU A 460 -44.15 6.27 61.25
CA GLU A 460 -43.60 5.39 62.29
C GLU A 460 -44.68 4.46 62.88
N LYS A 461 -44.34 3.19 63.07
CA LYS A 461 -45.17 2.25 63.84
C LYS A 461 -44.52 1.96 65.19
N ASN A 462 -45.24 2.27 66.26
CA ASN A 462 -44.99 1.72 67.58
C ASN A 462 -45.39 0.24 67.61
N ASP A 463 -44.53 -0.62 68.17
CA ASP A 463 -44.94 -1.90 68.73
C ASP A 463 -44.05 -2.27 69.94
N HIS A 464 -44.67 -2.81 71.00
CA HIS A 464 -44.02 -3.22 72.25
C HIS A 464 -43.88 -4.74 72.31
N GLY A 465 -42.77 -5.30 72.83
CA GLY A 465 -42.67 -6.76 73.00
C GLY A 465 -41.34 -7.34 73.51
N HIS A 466 -41.13 -7.30 74.83
CA HIS A 466 -40.24 -8.14 75.68
C HIS A 466 -38.95 -8.83 75.13
N SER A 467 -37.81 -8.27 75.55
CA SER A 467 -36.83 -8.89 76.48
C SER A 467 -36.43 -10.37 76.33
N HIS A 468 -35.14 -10.59 76.05
CA HIS A 468 -34.33 -11.44 76.92
C HIS A 468 -32.95 -10.82 77.18
N ASN A 469 -32.52 -10.83 78.44
CA ASN A 469 -31.34 -10.12 78.95
C ASN A 469 -30.23 -11.11 79.30
N GLN A 470 -28.98 -10.84 78.90
CA GLN A 470 -27.80 -11.40 79.55
C GLN A 470 -26.63 -10.40 79.50
N ASN A 471 -26.25 -9.91 80.68
CA ASN A 471 -25.11 -9.03 80.92
C ASN A 471 -23.78 -9.78 80.85
N HIS A 472 -22.70 -9.10 80.46
CA HIS A 472 -21.50 -9.01 81.32
C HIS A 472 -20.70 -7.71 81.08
N ARG A 473 -20.23 -7.13 82.20
CA ARG A 473 -19.45 -5.86 82.36
C ARG A 473 -18.01 -6.02 81.78
N ALA A 474 -17.13 -5.00 81.67
CA ALA A 474 -17.01 -3.70 82.38
C ALA A 474 -16.10 -2.67 81.67
N GLY A 475 -16.28 -1.36 81.99
CA GLY A 475 -15.27 -0.26 81.91
C GLY A 475 -14.84 0.21 80.50
N GLY A 476 -14.85 1.50 80.10
CA GLY A 476 -14.66 2.76 80.83
C GLY A 476 -13.22 3.26 80.63
N GLN A 477 -12.89 4.46 80.13
CA GLN A 477 -13.66 5.70 79.96
C GLN A 477 -13.14 6.62 78.81
N HIS A 478 -14.01 7.54 78.38
CA HIS A 478 -13.76 8.93 77.92
C HIS A 478 -13.08 9.29 76.55
N MET A 479 -13.94 9.82 75.68
CA MET A 479 -13.91 11.19 75.09
C MET A 479 -13.54 11.41 73.60
N ARG A 480 -14.61 11.71 72.85
CA ARG A 480 -14.84 12.90 71.98
C ARG A 480 -14.87 12.70 70.44
N ASN A 481 -16.07 12.98 69.91
CA ASN A 481 -16.49 13.22 68.51
C ASN A 481 -16.29 12.11 67.46
N GLY A 482 -17.42 11.65 66.89
CA GLY A 482 -17.48 10.61 65.86
C GLY A 482 -17.37 11.12 64.42
N GLY A 483 -17.15 10.16 63.51
CA GLY A 483 -17.19 10.34 62.05
C GLY A 483 -18.60 10.59 61.49
N PHE A 484 -18.76 11.00 60.22
CA PHE A 484 -18.71 10.16 59.00
C PHE A 484 -19.85 9.11 58.95
N PRO A 485 -20.39 8.70 57.78
CA PRO A 485 -19.83 8.81 56.41
C PRO A 485 -20.80 9.61 55.47
N HIS A 486 -20.98 9.44 54.15
CA HIS A 486 -20.53 8.44 53.16
C HIS A 486 -20.55 8.95 51.69
N LYS A 487 -20.41 8.03 50.72
CA LYS A 487 -20.51 8.24 49.26
C LYS A 487 -21.89 7.83 48.70
N ARG A 488 -22.35 8.49 47.63
CA ARG A 488 -23.00 7.95 46.40
C ARG A 488 -23.24 9.15 45.46
N VAL A 489 -22.71 9.21 44.24
CA VAL A 489 -23.05 8.40 43.05
C VAL A 489 -24.57 8.36 42.81
N ARG A 490 -25.06 9.29 41.97
CA ARG A 490 -26.34 9.29 41.25
C ARG A 490 -26.26 10.37 40.14
N ARG A 491 -26.92 10.19 39.00
CA ARG A 491 -27.34 8.93 38.36
C ARG A 491 -27.46 9.15 36.86
#